data_AF-A0A0A9HTU1-F1
#
_entry.id   AF-A0A0A9HTU1-F1
#
_cell.length_a   1.000
_cell.length_b   1.000
_cell.length_c   1.000
_cell.angle_alpha   90.00
_cell.angle_beta   90.00
_cell.angle_gamma   90.00
#
_symmetry.space_group_name_H-M   'P 1'
#
loop_
_entity.id
_entity.type
_entity.pdbx_description
1 polymer ?
#
loop_
_entity_poly.entity_id
_entity_poly.type
_entity_poly.pdbx_seq_one_letter_code
_entity_poly.pdbx_strand_id
1 'polypeptide(L)'
;MLLFNVVLTSLPVISLGVFEQDVSSEICLQFPALYQQGPKNLFFDWYRILGWMGNGLYSSLAIFFLNLCIFYDQAIRAGGQTADMAAVGTTMFTCIIWAVNMQIALTMSHFTWIQHLFVWGSITTWYLFILAYGMTLRSRDNYQILLEVLGPAPLYWAATLLVTAACNIPYLIHISYQRSCNPLDHHVIQEIKYLRKDVEDQTMWKRERSKARQKTKIGFTARVDAKIKQIRGKLHKKGPALTIHTVS
;
A
#
# COMPACT_ATOMS: atom_id res chain seq x y z
N MET A 1 -24.09 -6.77 -4.06
CA MET A 1 -23.03 -6.02 -4.76
C MET A 1 -22.17 -5.22 -3.79
N LEU A 2 -22.66 -4.17 -3.12
CA LEU A 2 -21.82 -3.33 -2.24
C LEU A 2 -21.17 -4.08 -1.07
N LEU A 3 -21.95 -4.82 -0.26
CA LEU A 3 -21.41 -5.56 0.89
C LEU A 3 -20.37 -6.60 0.48
N PHE A 4 -20.65 -7.32 -0.61
CA PHE A 4 -19.77 -8.35 -1.13
C PHE A 4 -18.44 -7.76 -1.62
N ASN A 5 -18.50 -6.67 -2.39
CA ASN A 5 -17.30 -5.99 -2.88
C ASN A 5 -16.47 -5.43 -1.72
N VAL A 6 -17.11 -4.80 -0.71
CA VAL A 6 -16.43 -4.31 0.48
C VAL A 6 -15.72 -5.44 1.22
N VAL A 7 -16.37 -6.59 1.40
CA VAL A 7 -15.73 -7.76 2.05
C VAL A 7 -14.55 -8.27 1.22
N LEU A 8 -14.73 -8.46 -0.09
CA LEU A 8 -13.67 -8.98 -0.96
C LEU A 8 -12.44 -8.09 -1.03
N THR A 9 -12.62 -6.76 -1.11
CA THR A 9 -11.49 -5.83 -1.20
C THR A 9 -10.90 -5.48 0.16
N SER A 10 -11.66 -5.60 1.25
CA SER A 10 -11.15 -5.30 2.60
C SER A 10 -10.31 -6.43 3.18
N LEU A 11 -10.60 -7.70 2.88
CA LEU A 11 -9.85 -8.83 3.45
C LEU A 11 -8.35 -8.77 3.13
N PRO A 12 -7.90 -8.53 1.89
CA PRO A 12 -6.46 -8.37 1.60
C PRO A 12 -5.86 -7.12 2.26
N VAL A 13 -6.62 -6.01 2.34
CA VAL A 13 -6.16 -4.77 3.00
C VAL A 13 -5.99 -4.96 4.51
N ILE A 14 -6.91 -5.66 5.16
CA ILE A 14 -6.83 -6.00 6.59
C ILE A 14 -5.65 -6.94 6.81
N SER A 15 -5.46 -7.94 5.94
CA SER A 15 -4.33 -8.85 6.02
C SER A 15 -2.99 -8.11 5.91
N LEU A 16 -2.87 -7.18 4.96
CA LEU A 16 -1.72 -6.27 4.87
C LEU A 16 -1.57 -5.46 6.17
N GLY A 17 -2.64 -4.86 6.69
CA GLY A 17 -2.54 -4.05 7.92
C GLY A 17 -2.13 -4.82 9.18
N VAL A 18 -2.50 -6.09 9.30
CA VAL A 18 -2.28 -6.89 10.52
C VAL A 18 -0.99 -7.71 10.45
N PHE A 19 -0.72 -8.32 9.30
CA PHE A 19 0.36 -9.30 9.16
C PHE A 19 1.61 -8.74 8.47
N GLU A 20 1.54 -7.57 7.84
CA GLU A 20 2.72 -6.99 7.19
C GLU A 20 3.75 -6.52 8.20
N GLN A 21 4.98 -6.97 8.01
CA GLN A 21 6.13 -6.55 8.80
C GLN A 21 7.23 -6.11 7.85
N ASP A 22 7.36 -4.81 7.56
CA ASP A 22 8.39 -4.30 6.64
C ASP A 22 9.81 -4.78 7.02
N VAL A 23 10.08 -4.85 8.33
CA VAL A 23 11.36 -5.23 8.92
C VAL A 23 11.11 -6.04 10.20
N SER A 24 11.89 -7.11 10.43
CA SER A 24 11.75 -7.94 11.63
C SER A 24 12.03 -7.15 12.92
N SER A 25 11.33 -7.51 14.00
CA SER A 25 11.37 -6.81 15.30
C SER A 25 12.79 -6.66 15.84
N GLU A 26 13.63 -7.69 15.66
CA GLU A 26 15.03 -7.69 16.06
C GLU A 26 15.85 -6.59 15.40
N ILE A 27 15.60 -6.32 14.11
CA ILE A 27 16.32 -5.29 13.35
C ILE A 27 15.82 -3.91 13.75
N CYS A 28 14.51 -3.75 13.99
CA CYS A 28 13.94 -2.51 14.52
C CYS A 28 14.59 -2.11 15.86
N LEU A 29 14.91 -3.08 16.73
CA LEU A 29 15.65 -2.82 17.97
C LEU A 29 17.12 -2.44 17.73
N GLN A 30 17.74 -2.96 16.67
CA GLN A 30 19.11 -2.61 16.33
C GLN A 30 19.21 -1.19 15.73
N PHE A 31 18.22 -0.76 14.96
CA PHE A 31 18.17 0.52 14.26
C PHE A 31 17.03 1.41 14.80
N PRO A 32 17.25 2.17 15.88
CA PRO A 32 16.21 3.02 16.47
C PRO A 32 15.78 4.18 15.55
N ALA A 33 16.55 4.47 14.48
CA ALA A 33 16.23 5.52 13.52
C ALA A 33 14.94 5.22 12.72
N LEU A 34 14.59 3.95 12.49
CA LEU A 34 13.33 3.57 11.81
C LEU A 34 12.12 4.03 12.62
N TYR A 35 12.20 3.94 13.95
CA TYR A 35 11.11 4.38 14.82
C TYR A 35 10.88 5.89 14.78
N GLN A 36 11.91 6.69 14.47
CA GLN A 36 11.76 8.14 14.36
C GLN A 36 10.90 8.57 13.16
N GLN A 37 10.61 7.67 12.22
CA GLN A 37 9.79 8.00 11.06
C GLN A 37 8.32 8.26 11.42
N GLY A 38 7.81 7.55 12.42
CA GLY A 38 6.43 7.73 12.93
C GLY A 38 6.18 9.12 13.52
N PRO A 39 6.93 9.56 14.57
CA PRO A 39 6.77 10.89 15.16
C PRO A 39 7.02 12.06 14.20
N LYS A 40 7.78 11.83 13.12
CA LYS A 40 8.01 12.82 12.04
C LYS A 40 6.89 12.86 11.01
N ASN A 41 5.86 12.04 11.19
CA ASN A 41 4.69 11.93 10.33
C ASN A 41 5.01 11.72 8.84
N LEU A 42 6.11 11.02 8.53
CA LEU A 42 6.56 10.82 7.15
C LEU A 42 5.58 9.96 6.31
N PHE A 43 4.76 9.15 6.98
CA PHE A 43 3.78 8.25 6.36
C PHE A 43 2.37 8.83 6.24
N PHE A 44 1.96 9.76 7.12
CA PHE A 44 0.64 10.43 7.04
C PHE A 44 0.76 11.92 6.69
N ASP A 45 1.74 12.26 5.86
CA ASP A 45 1.82 13.59 5.28
C ASP A 45 0.65 13.81 4.30
N TRP A 46 0.08 15.01 4.29
CA TRP A 46 -1.11 15.33 3.50
C TRP A 46 -0.84 15.14 1.99
N TYR A 47 0.38 15.45 1.54
CA TYR A 47 0.80 15.22 0.16
C TYR A 47 0.73 13.74 -0.24
N ARG A 48 1.08 12.82 0.69
CA ARG A 48 1.01 11.38 0.43
C ARG A 48 -0.44 10.91 0.34
N ILE A 49 -1.30 11.40 1.24
CA ILE A 49 -2.74 11.09 1.22
C ILE A 49 -3.37 11.57 -0.09
N LEU A 50 -3.13 12.83 -0.48
CA LEU A 50 -3.61 13.36 -1.75
C LEU A 50 -3.05 12.60 -2.95
N GLY A 51 -1.79 12.15 -2.90
CA GLY A 51 -1.20 11.29 -3.92
C GLY A 51 -1.94 9.96 -4.09
N TRP A 52 -2.29 9.31 -2.97
CA TRP A 52 -3.11 8.09 -3.00
C TRP A 52 -4.53 8.34 -3.52
N MET A 53 -5.16 9.46 -3.14
CA MET A 53 -6.46 9.86 -3.69
C MET A 53 -6.40 10.10 -5.20
N GLY A 54 -5.36 10.79 -5.67
CA GLY A 54 -5.11 11.02 -7.11
C GLY A 54 -4.88 9.72 -7.87
N ASN A 55 -4.12 8.78 -7.31
CA ASN A 55 -3.94 7.45 -7.90
C ASN A 55 -5.27 6.67 -7.99
N GLY A 56 -6.11 6.77 -6.96
CA GLY A 56 -7.44 6.17 -6.96
C GLY A 56 -8.34 6.75 -8.06
N LEU A 57 -8.33 8.08 -8.23
CA LEU A 57 -9.06 8.76 -9.30
C LEU A 57 -8.54 8.40 -10.70
N TYR A 58 -7.22 8.33 -10.87
CA TYR A 58 -6.62 7.87 -12.12
C TYR A 58 -7.05 6.44 -12.44
N SER A 59 -6.96 5.54 -11.46
CA SER A 59 -7.28 4.12 -11.65
C SER A 59 -8.74 3.93 -12.01
N SER A 60 -9.66 4.66 -11.37
CA SER A 60 -11.09 4.56 -11.69
C SER A 60 -11.41 5.07 -13.11
N LEU A 61 -10.82 6.20 -13.52
CA LEU A 61 -10.95 6.72 -14.88
C LEU A 61 -10.34 5.77 -15.91
N ALA A 62 -9.14 5.23 -15.64
CA ALA A 62 -8.47 4.28 -16.51
C ALA A 62 -9.31 3.01 -16.72
N ILE A 63 -9.85 2.42 -15.64
CA ILE A 63 -10.73 1.25 -15.73
C ILE A 63 -11.96 1.57 -16.58
N PHE A 64 -12.61 2.70 -16.32
CA PHE A 64 -13.83 3.10 -17.02
C PHE A 64 -13.59 3.31 -18.52
N PHE A 65 -12.65 4.19 -18.88
CA PHE A 65 -12.39 4.54 -20.27
C PHE A 65 -11.77 3.39 -21.06
N LEU A 66 -10.82 2.63 -20.49
CA LEU A 66 -10.22 1.51 -21.21
C LEU A 66 -11.23 0.40 -21.48
N ASN A 67 -12.08 0.04 -20.50
CA ASN A 67 -13.15 -0.92 -20.74
C ASN A 67 -14.14 -0.40 -21.78
N LEU A 68 -14.54 0.88 -21.70
CA LEU A 68 -15.44 1.46 -22.68
C LEU A 68 -14.83 1.42 -24.09
N CYS A 69 -13.58 1.83 -24.27
CA CYS A 69 -12.89 1.79 -25.56
C CYS A 69 -12.75 0.37 -26.13
N ILE A 70 -12.44 -0.61 -25.29
CA ILE A 70 -12.28 -2.01 -25.72
C ILE A 70 -13.62 -2.59 -26.19
N PHE A 71 -14.71 -2.30 -25.48
CA PHE A 71 -16.03 -2.88 -25.74
C PHE A 71 -16.97 -2.01 -26.58
N TYR A 72 -16.55 -0.80 -26.97
CA TYR A 72 -17.36 0.12 -27.78
C TYR A 72 -17.66 -0.42 -29.17
N ASP A 73 -16.66 -1.03 -29.82
CA ASP A 73 -16.74 -1.49 -31.23
C ASP A 73 -16.68 -3.02 -31.36
N GLN A 74 -16.50 -3.75 -30.26
CA GLN A 74 -16.26 -5.19 -30.28
C GLN A 74 -17.51 -5.98 -29.90
N ALA A 75 -17.94 -6.86 -30.81
CA ALA A 75 -18.93 -7.90 -30.52
C ALA A 75 -18.28 -8.99 -29.66
N ILE A 76 -18.64 -9.06 -28.38
CA ILE A 76 -18.10 -10.06 -27.44
C ILE A 76 -18.68 -11.46 -27.74
N ARG A 77 -19.87 -11.53 -28.35
CA ARG A 77 -20.58 -12.78 -28.61
C ARG A 77 -20.17 -13.36 -29.97
N ALA A 78 -19.99 -14.68 -30.04
CA ALA A 78 -19.67 -15.41 -31.28
C ALA A 78 -20.69 -15.20 -32.42
N GLY A 79 -21.86 -14.63 -32.14
CA GLY A 79 -22.89 -14.24 -33.10
C GLY A 79 -22.89 -12.78 -33.56
N GLY A 80 -21.85 -11.99 -33.26
CA GLY A 80 -21.73 -10.60 -33.74
C GLY A 80 -22.62 -9.57 -33.03
N GLN A 81 -23.22 -9.93 -31.89
CA GLN A 81 -24.02 -9.01 -31.08
C GLN A 81 -23.13 -8.13 -30.20
N THR A 82 -23.49 -6.85 -30.10
CA THR A 82 -22.84 -5.86 -29.23
C THR A 82 -22.85 -6.32 -27.77
N ALA A 83 -21.82 -5.91 -27.04
CA ALA A 83 -21.68 -6.22 -25.63
C ALA A 83 -22.90 -5.77 -24.82
N ASP A 84 -23.57 -6.72 -24.14
CA ASP A 84 -24.66 -6.36 -23.23
C ASP A 84 -24.12 -5.51 -22.06
N MET A 85 -24.93 -4.56 -21.58
CA MET A 85 -24.55 -3.64 -20.51
C MET A 85 -24.14 -4.42 -19.24
N ALA A 86 -24.77 -5.57 -18.98
CA ALA A 86 -24.38 -6.44 -17.87
C ALA A 86 -22.99 -7.07 -18.08
N ALA A 87 -22.65 -7.50 -19.30
CA ALA A 87 -21.35 -8.08 -19.62
C ALA A 87 -20.20 -7.06 -19.48
N VAL A 88 -20.41 -5.83 -19.96
CA VAL A 88 -19.45 -4.74 -19.78
C VAL A 88 -19.29 -4.39 -18.30
N GLY A 89 -20.41 -4.28 -17.56
CA GLY A 89 -20.39 -4.02 -16.13
C GLY A 89 -19.65 -5.10 -15.33
N THR A 90 -19.92 -6.38 -15.59
CA THR A 90 -19.22 -7.50 -14.93
C THR A 90 -17.72 -7.50 -15.26
N THR A 91 -17.34 -7.14 -16.48
CA THR A 91 -15.93 -7.02 -16.86
C THR A 91 -15.23 -5.87 -16.14
N MET A 92 -15.87 -4.70 -16.08
CA MET A 92 -15.36 -3.56 -15.30
C MET A 92 -15.14 -3.92 -13.83
N PHE A 93 -16.11 -4.60 -13.19
CA PHE A 93 -15.95 -5.04 -11.80
C PHE A 93 -14.80 -6.05 -11.63
N THR A 94 -14.63 -6.96 -12.59
CA THR A 94 -13.50 -7.90 -12.57
C THR A 94 -12.17 -7.14 -12.65
N CYS A 95 -12.07 -6.15 -13.54
CA CYS A 95 -10.88 -5.30 -13.65
C CYS A 95 -10.58 -4.55 -12.35
N ILE A 96 -11.60 -4.03 -11.65
CA ILE A 96 -11.42 -3.37 -10.34
C ILE A 96 -10.81 -4.34 -9.32
N ILE A 97 -11.35 -5.55 -9.20
CA ILE A 97 -10.88 -6.53 -8.22
C ILE A 97 -9.45 -6.96 -8.51
N TRP A 98 -9.11 -7.19 -9.78
CA TRP A 98 -7.75 -7.49 -10.19
C TRP A 98 -6.79 -6.32 -9.97
N ALA A 99 -7.18 -5.09 -10.36
CA ALA A 99 -6.37 -3.89 -10.16
C ALA A 99 -6.04 -3.65 -8.68
N VAL A 100 -7.04 -3.73 -7.80
CA VAL A 100 -6.86 -3.53 -6.35
C VAL A 100 -6.02 -4.65 -5.73
N ASN A 101 -6.29 -5.92 -6.06
CA ASN A 101 -5.49 -7.04 -5.53
C ASN A 101 -4.04 -6.98 -6.00
N MET A 102 -3.81 -6.63 -7.26
CA MET A 102 -2.45 -6.46 -7.79
C MET A 102 -1.75 -5.26 -7.13
N GLN A 103 -2.46 -4.15 -6.92
CA GLN A 103 -1.91 -3.00 -6.21
C GLN A 103 -1.49 -3.34 -4.77
N ILE A 104 -2.32 -4.10 -4.07
CA ILE A 104 -2.01 -4.58 -2.71
C ILE A 104 -0.80 -5.51 -2.75
N ALA A 105 -0.77 -6.47 -3.68
CA ALA A 105 0.37 -7.37 -3.85
C ALA A 105 1.68 -6.62 -4.17
N LEU A 106 1.62 -5.54 -4.95
CA LEU A 106 2.78 -4.69 -5.25
C LEU A 106 3.22 -3.81 -4.08
N THR A 107 2.28 -3.46 -3.18
CA THR A 107 2.58 -2.69 -1.97
C THR A 107 3.24 -3.57 -0.89
N MET A 108 2.98 -4.87 -0.95
CA MET A 108 3.51 -5.87 -0.03
C MET A 108 5.03 -6.01 -0.14
N SER A 109 5.72 -5.94 0.99
CA SER A 109 7.16 -6.18 1.10
C SER A 109 7.48 -7.63 1.46
N HIS A 110 6.66 -8.27 2.30
CA HIS A 110 6.84 -9.67 2.71
C HIS A 110 5.64 -10.51 2.31
N PHE A 111 5.84 -11.42 1.36
CA PHE A 111 4.79 -12.31 0.88
C PHE A 111 4.68 -13.55 1.77
N THR A 112 3.85 -13.51 2.81
CA THR A 112 3.54 -14.69 3.62
C THR A 112 2.46 -15.55 2.97
N TRP A 113 2.41 -16.84 3.34
CA TRP A 113 1.38 -17.78 2.85
C TRP A 113 -0.05 -17.32 3.17
N ILE A 114 -0.26 -16.72 4.35
CA ILE A 114 -1.56 -16.22 4.78
C ILE A 114 -2.02 -15.09 3.86
N GLN A 115 -1.13 -14.18 3.49
CA GLN A 115 -1.44 -13.05 2.62
C GLN A 115 -1.75 -13.51 1.20
N HIS A 116 -1.03 -14.53 0.71
CA HIS A 116 -1.34 -15.19 -0.56
C HIS A 116 -2.76 -15.78 -0.56
N LEU A 117 -3.15 -16.47 0.53
CA LEU A 117 -4.49 -17.01 0.71
C LEU A 117 -5.55 -15.91 0.63
N PHE A 118 -5.36 -14.75 1.26
CA PHE A 118 -6.34 -13.67 1.23
C PHE A 118 -6.46 -13.02 -0.16
N VAL A 119 -5.36 -12.78 -0.85
CA VAL A 119 -5.36 -12.21 -2.21
C VAL A 119 -6.06 -13.15 -3.19
N TRP A 120 -5.61 -14.41 -3.28
CA TRP A 120 -6.21 -15.40 -4.20
C TRP A 120 -7.61 -15.83 -3.77
N GLY A 121 -7.86 -15.89 -2.47
CA GLY A 121 -9.18 -16.15 -1.90
C GLY A 121 -10.18 -15.07 -2.33
N SER A 122 -9.79 -13.79 -2.37
CA SER A 122 -10.68 -12.72 -2.83
C SER A 122 -11.05 -12.87 -4.31
N ILE A 123 -10.07 -13.20 -5.16
CA ILE A 123 -10.27 -13.42 -6.60
C ILE A 123 -11.16 -14.64 -6.83
N THR A 124 -10.87 -15.75 -6.14
CA THR A 124 -11.66 -16.99 -6.23
C THR A 124 -13.10 -16.75 -5.81
N THR A 125 -13.31 -16.02 -4.71
CA THR A 125 -14.64 -15.73 -4.19
C THR A 125 -15.43 -14.84 -5.16
N TRP A 126 -14.78 -13.89 -5.85
CA TRP A 126 -15.41 -13.10 -6.92
C TRP A 126 -15.97 -13.98 -8.05
N TYR A 127 -15.17 -14.91 -8.57
CA TYR A 127 -15.64 -15.82 -9.63
C TYR A 127 -16.75 -16.76 -9.14
N LEU A 128 -16.63 -17.29 -7.93
CA LEU A 128 -17.69 -18.11 -7.31
C LEU A 128 -19.01 -17.33 -7.18
N PHE A 129 -18.94 -16.05 -6.82
CA PHE A 129 -20.12 -15.20 -6.72
C PHE A 129 -20.78 -14.96 -8.07
N ILE A 130 -20.01 -14.66 -9.12
CA ILE A 130 -20.58 -14.50 -10.46
C ILE A 130 -21.23 -15.81 -10.92
N LEU A 131 -20.59 -16.96 -10.67
CA LEU A 131 -21.16 -18.28 -10.98
C LEU A 131 -22.48 -18.52 -10.25
N ALA A 132 -22.52 -18.30 -8.93
CA ALA A 132 -23.72 -18.46 -8.12
C ALA A 132 -24.84 -17.49 -8.55
N TYR A 133 -24.48 -16.24 -8.86
CA TYR A 133 -25.41 -15.24 -9.36
C TYR A 133 -26.02 -15.67 -10.71
N GLY A 134 -25.20 -16.20 -11.63
CA GLY A 134 -25.68 -16.73 -12.92
C GLY A 134 -26.58 -17.96 -12.80
N MET A 135 -26.40 -18.80 -11.77
CA MET A 135 -27.25 -19.98 -11.52
C MET A 135 -28.62 -19.63 -10.93
N THR A 136 -28.66 -18.64 -10.04
CA THR A 136 -29.88 -18.24 -9.31
C THR A 136 -30.87 -17.46 -10.17
N LEU A 137 -30.39 -16.73 -11.19
CA LEU A 137 -31.22 -15.90 -12.08
C LEU A 137 -31.62 -16.62 -13.39
N ARG A 138 -31.88 -17.93 -13.33
CA ARG A 138 -32.21 -18.80 -14.48
C ARG A 138 -33.40 -18.35 -15.36
N SER A 139 -34.13 -17.30 -14.98
CA SER A 139 -35.33 -16.81 -15.66
C SER A 139 -35.21 -15.41 -16.28
N ARG A 140 -34.05 -14.73 -16.20
CA ARG A 140 -33.81 -13.43 -16.88
C ARG A 140 -32.75 -13.61 -17.98
N ASP A 141 -32.72 -12.72 -18.97
CA ASP A 141 -31.76 -12.65 -20.10
C ASP A 141 -30.26 -12.65 -19.72
N ASN A 142 -29.94 -12.66 -18.42
CA ASN A 142 -28.60 -12.68 -17.84
C ASN A 142 -28.13 -14.09 -17.44
N TYR A 143 -28.69 -15.14 -18.04
CA TYR A 143 -28.30 -16.51 -17.74
C TYR A 143 -26.83 -16.75 -18.13
N GLN A 144 -26.04 -17.25 -17.17
CA GLN A 144 -24.65 -17.72 -17.38
C GLN A 144 -23.69 -16.76 -18.14
N ILE A 145 -23.81 -15.44 -17.95
CA ILE A 145 -22.93 -14.42 -18.57
C ILE A 145 -21.43 -14.80 -18.49
N LEU A 146 -20.96 -15.33 -17.36
CA LEU A 146 -19.56 -15.74 -17.19
C LEU A 146 -19.16 -16.96 -18.03
N LEU A 147 -19.98 -18.00 -18.09
CA LEU A 147 -19.62 -19.26 -18.75
C LEU A 147 -19.91 -19.22 -20.26
N GLU A 148 -20.94 -18.49 -20.66
CA GLU A 148 -21.43 -18.48 -22.04
C GLU A 148 -20.86 -17.31 -22.87
N VAL A 149 -20.60 -16.15 -22.25
CA VAL A 149 -20.22 -14.92 -22.95
C VAL A 149 -18.79 -14.48 -22.62
N LEU A 150 -18.41 -14.41 -21.35
CA LEU A 150 -17.11 -13.85 -20.94
C LEU A 150 -15.97 -14.88 -20.93
N GLY A 151 -16.21 -16.07 -20.36
CA GLY A 151 -15.22 -17.13 -20.18
C GLY A 151 -14.56 -17.61 -21.47
N PRO A 152 -15.33 -17.92 -22.55
CA PRO A 152 -14.75 -18.36 -23.82
C PRO A 152 -14.14 -17.23 -24.65
N ALA A 153 -14.43 -15.96 -24.33
CA ALA A 153 -13.91 -14.82 -25.07
C ALA A 153 -12.48 -14.49 -24.62
N PRO A 154 -11.43 -14.69 -25.46
CA PRO A 154 -10.06 -14.35 -25.10
C PRO A 154 -9.89 -12.84 -24.85
N LEU A 155 -10.73 -12.03 -25.49
CA LEU A 155 -10.79 -10.58 -25.30
C LEU A 155 -11.04 -10.19 -23.84
N TYR A 156 -11.91 -10.91 -23.12
CA TYR A 156 -12.22 -10.62 -21.73
C TYR A 156 -10.99 -10.75 -20.82
N TRP A 157 -10.23 -11.83 -20.99
CA TRP A 157 -9.00 -12.08 -20.23
C TRP A 157 -7.90 -11.09 -20.59
N ALA A 158 -7.73 -10.81 -21.88
CA ALA A 158 -6.77 -9.82 -22.37
C ALA A 158 -7.10 -8.41 -21.86
N ALA A 159 -8.37 -8.01 -21.91
CA ALA A 159 -8.85 -6.72 -21.40
C ALA A 159 -8.61 -6.63 -19.88
N THR A 160 -8.94 -7.67 -19.12
CA THR A 160 -8.71 -7.70 -17.67
C THR A 160 -7.23 -7.50 -17.34
N LEU A 161 -6.33 -8.20 -18.03
CA LEU A 161 -4.89 -8.06 -17.82
C LEU A 161 -4.36 -6.69 -18.25
N LEU A 162 -4.76 -6.19 -19.41
CA LEU A 162 -4.31 -4.90 -19.96
C LEU A 162 -4.77 -3.75 -19.06
N VAL A 163 -6.05 -3.73 -18.67
CA VAL A 163 -6.60 -2.69 -17.80
C VAL A 163 -5.92 -2.74 -16.42
N THR A 164 -5.77 -3.93 -15.85
CA THR A 164 -5.06 -4.12 -14.56
C THR A 164 -3.62 -3.63 -14.63
N ALA A 165 -2.89 -3.93 -15.70
CA ALA A 165 -1.53 -3.45 -15.89
C ALA A 165 -1.51 -1.91 -16.04
N ALA A 166 -2.37 -1.35 -16.88
CA ALA A 166 -2.46 0.10 -17.10
C ALA A 166 -2.72 0.88 -15.80
N CYS A 167 -3.57 0.37 -14.91
CA CYS A 167 -3.83 1.01 -13.62
C CYS A 167 -2.62 0.97 -12.66
N ASN A 168 -1.85 -0.12 -12.70
CA ASN A 168 -0.73 -0.33 -11.77
C ASN A 168 0.60 0.26 -12.28
N ILE A 169 0.75 0.51 -13.58
CA ILE A 169 1.97 1.08 -14.17
C ILE A 169 2.39 2.41 -13.52
N PRO A 170 1.51 3.42 -13.34
CA PRO A 170 1.93 4.68 -12.72
C PRO A 170 2.43 4.50 -11.29
N TYR A 171 1.78 3.62 -10.53
CA TYR A 171 2.22 3.27 -9.19
C TYR A 171 3.60 2.60 -9.21
N LEU A 172 3.82 1.64 -10.11
CA LEU A 172 5.11 0.97 -10.31
C LEU A 172 6.22 1.95 -10.72
N ILE A 173 5.93 2.87 -11.63
CA ILE A 173 6.88 3.90 -12.05
C ILE A 173 7.23 4.80 -10.86
N HIS A 174 6.23 5.25 -10.11
CA HIS A 174 6.43 6.10 -8.94
C HIS A 174 7.30 5.41 -7.88
N ILE A 175 6.99 4.17 -7.49
CA ILE A 175 7.77 3.46 -6.48
C ILE A 175 9.19 3.14 -6.97
N SER A 176 9.36 2.78 -8.25
CA SER A 176 10.68 2.49 -8.84
C SER A 176 11.55 3.74 -8.92
N TYR A 177 10.97 4.86 -9.32
CA TYR A 177 11.64 6.16 -9.35
C TYR A 177 12.01 6.61 -7.94
N GLN A 178 11.09 6.50 -6.99
CA GLN A 178 11.34 6.84 -5.59
C GLN A 178 12.47 5.98 -5.00
N ARG A 179 12.49 4.67 -5.27
CA ARG A 179 13.53 3.76 -4.78
C ARG A 179 14.90 4.05 -5.40
N SER A 180 14.95 4.48 -6.65
CA SER A 180 16.20 4.78 -7.37
C SER A 180 16.79 6.15 -7.00
N CYS A 181 15.95 7.17 -6.91
CA CYS A 181 16.41 8.56 -6.72
C CYS A 181 16.46 8.99 -5.26
N ASN A 182 15.57 8.48 -4.39
CA ASN A 182 15.50 8.87 -2.99
C ASN A 182 14.96 7.74 -2.10
N PRO A 183 15.77 6.68 -1.88
CA PRO A 183 15.35 5.53 -1.08
C PRO A 183 15.13 5.93 0.38
N LEU A 184 14.02 5.49 0.98
CA LEU A 184 13.76 5.66 2.40
C LEU A 184 14.64 4.72 3.23
N ASP A 185 14.89 5.07 4.50
CA ASP A 185 15.78 4.27 5.38
C ASP A 185 15.34 2.80 5.46
N HIS A 186 14.04 2.49 5.38
CA HIS A 186 13.54 1.11 5.39
C HIS A 186 13.84 0.35 4.08
N HIS A 187 13.79 1.02 2.91
CA HIS A 187 14.15 0.39 1.64
C HIS A 187 15.62 -0.04 1.62
N VAL A 188 16.51 0.81 2.14
CA VAL A 188 17.96 0.51 2.22
C VAL A 188 18.22 -0.67 3.14
N ILE A 189 17.55 -0.73 4.29
CA ILE A 189 17.73 -1.81 5.26
C ILE A 189 17.16 -3.13 4.73
N GLN A 190 16.03 -3.09 4.04
CA GLN A 190 15.48 -4.26 3.33
C GLN A 190 16.46 -4.78 2.27
N GLU A 191 17.07 -3.90 1.49
CA GLU A 191 18.02 -4.26 0.44
C GLU A 191 19.31 -4.88 1.03
N ILE A 192 19.87 -4.30 2.09
CA ILE A 192 21.04 -4.85 2.79
C ILE A 192 20.76 -6.25 3.35
N LYS A 193 19.56 -6.46 3.91
CA LYS A 193 19.13 -7.76 4.45
C LYS A 193 18.88 -8.79 3.35
N TYR A 194 18.23 -8.39 2.25
CA TYR A 194 17.95 -9.28 1.12
C TYR A 194 19.25 -9.75 0.44
N LEU A 195 20.22 -8.84 0.28
CA LEU A 195 21.54 -9.14 -0.28
C LEU A 195 22.46 -9.90 0.70
N ARG A 196 22.02 -10.22 1.92
CA ARG A 196 22.86 -10.78 3.00
C ARG A 196 24.15 -10.00 3.29
N LYS A 197 24.22 -8.73 2.90
CA LYS A 197 25.39 -7.86 3.14
C LYS A 197 25.61 -7.57 4.62
N ASP A 198 24.61 -7.79 5.46
CA ASP A 198 24.74 -7.79 6.92
C ASP A 198 25.70 -8.89 7.41
N VAL A 199 25.69 -10.07 6.76
CA VAL A 199 26.58 -11.19 7.10
C VAL A 199 27.94 -11.03 6.42
N GLU A 200 27.96 -10.55 5.18
CA GLU A 200 29.16 -10.43 4.35
C GLU A 200 30.07 -9.25 4.76
N ASP A 201 29.49 -8.11 5.18
CA ASP A 201 30.22 -6.92 5.65
C ASP A 201 29.71 -6.43 7.01
N GLN A 202 30.11 -7.15 8.05
CA GLN A 202 29.81 -6.82 9.46
C GLN A 202 30.30 -5.43 9.89
N THR A 203 31.36 -4.91 9.25
CA THR A 203 31.92 -3.58 9.54
C THR A 203 31.00 -2.47 9.05
N MET A 204 30.48 -2.57 7.83
CA MET A 204 29.47 -1.64 7.30
C MET A 204 28.20 -1.68 8.15
N TRP A 205 27.72 -2.87 8.53
CA TRP A 205 26.54 -3.02 9.38
C TRP A 205 26.68 -2.31 10.73
N LYS A 206 27.82 -2.49 11.42
CA LYS A 206 28.10 -1.80 12.69
C LYS A 206 28.15 -0.28 12.53
N ARG A 207 28.73 0.22 11.43
CA ARG A 207 28.81 1.66 11.11
C ARG A 207 27.43 2.27 10.86
N GLU A 208 26.58 1.62 10.08
CA GLU A 208 25.22 2.12 9.84
C GLU A 208 24.38 2.09 11.12
N ARG A 209 24.55 1.04 11.95
CA ARG A 209 23.93 0.97 13.28
C ARG A 209 24.36 2.11 14.21
N SER A 210 25.65 2.45 14.23
CA SER A 210 26.16 3.54 15.06
C SER A 210 25.64 4.91 14.58
N LYS A 211 25.62 5.14 13.26
CA LYS A 211 25.02 6.35 12.66
C LYS A 211 23.54 6.49 13.01
N ALA A 212 22.77 5.41 12.90
CA ALA A 212 21.35 5.40 13.25
C ALA A 212 21.14 5.77 14.73
N ARG A 213 21.93 5.19 15.65
CA ARG A 213 21.90 5.56 17.08
C ARG A 213 22.28 7.02 17.31
N GLN A 214 23.32 7.52 16.65
CA GLN A 214 23.73 8.92 16.78
C GLN A 214 22.63 9.87 16.31
N LYS A 215 22.02 9.61 15.14
CA LYS A 215 20.88 10.38 14.61
C LYS A 215 19.73 10.45 15.62
N THR A 216 19.47 9.35 16.34
CA THR A 216 18.43 9.35 17.38
C THR A 216 18.78 10.14 18.65
N LYS A 217 20.06 10.16 19.06
CA LYS A 217 20.51 10.89 20.24
C LYS A 217 20.41 12.40 20.08
N ILE A 218 20.63 12.94 18.88
CA ILE A 218 20.63 14.40 18.61
C ILE A 218 19.35 15.08 19.11
N GLY A 219 18.17 14.48 18.89
CA GLY A 219 16.89 15.05 19.36
C GLY A 219 16.70 14.99 20.87
N PHE A 220 17.23 13.95 21.54
CA PHE A 220 17.18 13.82 23.00
C PHE A 220 18.15 14.80 23.66
N THR A 221 19.40 14.87 23.17
CA THR A 221 20.43 15.81 23.65
C THR A 221 19.95 17.25 23.52
N ALA A 222 19.37 17.64 22.39
CA ALA A 222 18.82 18.99 22.20
C ALA A 222 17.70 19.34 23.20
N ARG A 223 16.82 18.39 23.54
CA ARG A 223 15.76 18.59 24.54
C ARG A 223 16.32 18.68 25.96
N VAL A 224 17.31 17.86 26.29
CA VAL A 224 17.99 17.89 27.60
C VAL A 224 18.72 19.23 27.76
N ASP A 225 19.47 19.66 26.75
CA ASP A 225 20.18 20.94 26.75
C ASP A 225 19.21 22.13 26.89
N ALA A 226 18.08 22.10 26.18
CA ALA A 226 17.03 23.10 26.33
C ALA A 226 16.47 23.14 27.77
N LYS A 227 16.25 21.97 28.40
CA LYS A 227 15.74 21.87 29.76
C LYS A 227 16.78 22.32 30.80
N ILE A 228 18.06 21.99 30.62
CA ILE A 228 19.17 22.48 31.44
C ILE A 228 19.24 24.00 31.37
N LYS A 229 19.15 24.57 30.16
CA LYS A 229 19.14 26.04 29.96
C LYS A 229 17.94 26.68 30.64
N GLN A 230 16.76 26.07 30.57
CA GLN A 230 15.55 26.54 31.25
C GLN A 230 15.68 26.50 32.78
N ILE A 231 16.23 25.42 33.35
CA ILE A 231 16.47 25.29 34.80
C ILE A 231 17.51 26.33 35.26
N ARG A 232 18.62 26.48 34.53
CA ARG A 232 19.64 27.50 34.82
C ARG A 232 19.05 28.92 34.79
N GLY A 233 18.21 29.22 33.81
CA GLY A 233 17.47 30.49 33.74
C GLY A 233 16.54 30.73 34.93
N LYS A 234 15.82 29.69 35.40
CA LYS A 234 14.98 29.78 36.61
C LYS A 234 15.82 29.97 37.90
N LEU A 235 17.00 29.34 37.97
CA LEU A 235 17.89 29.47 39.12
C LEU A 235 18.47 30.89 39.23
N HIS A 236 18.91 31.48 38.10
CA HIS A 236 19.37 32.87 38.06
C HIS A 236 18.26 33.89 38.33
N LYS A 237 16.99 33.59 38.05
CA LYS A 237 15.85 34.44 38.46
C LYS A 237 15.51 34.34 39.96
N LYS A 238 15.85 33.24 40.65
CA LYS A 238 15.63 33.07 42.09
C LYS A 238 16.79 33.57 42.97
N GLY A 239 18.00 33.65 42.43
CA GLY A 239 19.18 34.17 43.12
C GLY A 239 19.12 35.62 43.62
N PRO A 240 18.40 36.58 43.01
CA PRO A 240 18.38 37.97 43.49
C PRO A 240 17.44 38.19 44.68
N ALA A 241 16.57 37.24 45.02
CA ALA A 241 15.53 37.42 46.05
C ALA A 241 15.93 36.93 47.45
N LEU A 242 17.08 36.25 47.59
CA LEU A 242 17.50 35.60 48.85
C LEU A 242 18.61 36.35 49.61
N THR A 243 19.04 37.52 49.14
CA THR A 243 20.16 38.29 49.74
C THR A 243 19.73 39.52 50.54
N ILE A 244 18.43 39.72 50.85
CA ILE A 244 17.94 40.96 51.51
C ILE A 244 17.53 40.77 52.99
N HIS A 245 17.53 39.55 53.55
CA HIS A 245 17.10 39.34 54.94
C HIS A 245 18.15 38.68 55.85
N THR A 246 19.31 39.31 56.04
CA THR A 246 20.18 39.07 57.21
C THR A 246 21.14 40.25 57.43
N VAL A 247 20.65 41.42 57.88
CA VAL A 247 21.37 42.33 58.81
C VAL A 247 20.33 43.32 59.37
N SER A 248 19.91 43.11 60.62
CA SER A 248 19.60 44.15 61.63
C SER A 248 19.19 43.46 62.92
#